data_AF-A0A2K0W6J1-F1
#
_entry.id   AF-A0A2K0W6J1-F1
#
_cell.length_a   1.000
_cell.length_b   1.000
_cell.length_c   1.000
_cell.angle_alpha   90.00
_cell.angle_beta   90.00
_cell.angle_gamma   90.00
#
_symmetry.space_group_name_H-M   'P 1'
#
loop_
_entity.id
_entity.type
_entity.pdbx_description
1 polymer ?
#
loop_
_entity_poly.entity_id
_entity_poly.type
_entity_poly.pdbx_seq_one_letter_code
_entity_poly.pdbx_strand_id
1 'polypeptide(L)'
;MKVPILNVDLAEMKNHICMDDEGWQYTSIKYQAGPKGKGYAMAYISTDEPKPELDWSAFTATIRRPTVAESKEIFENTVKNPPAGGIPYFNGHAEFPSVKPLDPGKRIKNIPTIKDLHSQYDHISTGPSANRIHCENMTYRVGSTHYGFRSFNEVYAGPGFKLWLVISPHHITKFNDFFTETFKCGTCGQRVGHKSVLIAPSRLDKEEIDYTIEVIGRGEAFRTLPGQQHQIINYGACAARSINYLHEDDMFEPENVTYCCQCGLVQYCEKSGATLVKPPRTSLESPKPVKRHRSHSLHKPATTRACTETAKRIRECINKTQTVDPLCNIPDFGKSNMAVDILLMAMSIRSKVAMDQLCTLTRELLRQRQSGTGDMAGDMDANNEDIIDKHVRFLQRALSESALAKYSVRRAQVCLAREVDRKKGEDGRSRASSTNVHGCAKRLGMRNVDYHLQEGRKWIAVCGHHNGLLPFILLGSKVSGAEVVTCFGVSTKRWDALRGDRLQAFHQLFCDPFSKRLIEAGKLFQDFLDKRAQPTVEWEKILNEVGCAPDLVSSLTSYMQLIPRAD
;
A
#
# COMPACT_ATOMS: atom_id res chain seq x y z
N MET A 1 -5.54 33.93 9.26
CA MET A 1 -6.80 34.70 9.04
C MET A 1 -7.78 34.39 10.18
N LYS A 2 -8.69 35.30 10.54
CA LYS A 2 -9.74 35.04 11.54
C LYS A 2 -10.94 34.35 10.90
N VAL A 3 -11.56 33.42 11.61
CA VAL A 3 -12.76 32.69 11.22
C VAL A 3 -13.73 32.61 12.41
N PRO A 4 -15.04 32.38 12.18
CA PRO A 4 -15.99 32.20 13.27
C PRO A 4 -15.54 31.10 14.23
N ILE A 5 -15.67 31.35 15.53
CA ILE A 5 -15.42 30.33 16.55
C ILE A 5 -16.55 29.32 16.48
N LEU A 6 -16.19 28.05 16.29
CA LEU A 6 -17.15 26.95 16.31
C LEU A 6 -17.43 26.52 17.75
N ASN A 7 -18.69 26.12 17.97
CA ASN A 7 -19.18 25.62 19.25
C ASN A 7 -19.24 24.09 19.21
N VAL A 8 -18.07 23.46 19.05
CA VAL A 8 -17.92 22.01 19.26
C VAL A 8 -17.48 21.81 20.70
N ASP A 9 -18.26 21.07 21.48
CA ASP A 9 -17.87 20.75 22.86
C ASP A 9 -16.98 19.50 22.92
N LEU A 10 -16.28 19.34 24.05
CA LEU A 10 -15.31 18.26 24.23
C LEU A 10 -15.97 16.87 24.24
N ALA A 11 -17.23 16.78 24.70
CA ALA A 11 -17.96 15.52 24.77
C ALA A 11 -18.38 15.08 23.36
N GLU A 12 -18.84 16.02 22.53
CA GLU A 12 -19.14 15.80 21.12
C GLU A 12 -17.88 15.31 20.39
N MET A 13 -16.74 15.98 20.57
CA MET A 13 -15.46 15.53 20.00
C MET A 13 -15.15 14.09 20.39
N LYS A 14 -15.17 13.80 21.70
CA LYS A 14 -14.84 12.47 22.24
C LYS A 14 -15.78 11.38 21.71
N ASN A 15 -17.07 11.69 21.54
CA ASN A 15 -18.08 10.72 21.10
C ASN A 15 -18.03 10.43 19.59
N HIS A 16 -17.57 11.38 18.78
CA HIS A 16 -17.55 11.25 17.31
C HIS A 16 -16.19 10.85 16.74
N ILE A 17 -15.17 10.71 17.59
CA ILE A 17 -13.87 10.17 17.22
C ILE A 17 -13.85 8.69 17.59
N CYS A 18 -14.12 7.84 16.61
CA CYS A 18 -13.97 6.40 16.80
C CYS A 18 -12.48 6.02 16.72
N MET A 19 -11.84 5.83 17.87
CA MET A 19 -10.44 5.41 17.94
C MET A 19 -10.22 3.94 17.50
N ASP A 20 -11.30 3.16 17.40
CA ASP A 20 -11.31 1.72 17.10
C ASP A 20 -11.62 1.39 15.63
N ASP A 21 -11.92 2.39 14.78
CA ASP A 21 -12.22 2.17 13.36
C ASP A 21 -10.95 2.34 12.50
N GLU A 22 -10.38 1.24 12.01
CA GLU A 22 -9.19 1.23 11.13
C GLU A 22 -9.42 1.91 9.78
N GLY A 23 -10.67 2.17 9.38
CA GLY A 23 -11.01 2.93 8.17
C GLY A 23 -10.71 4.44 8.28
N TRP A 24 -10.40 4.92 9.48
CA TRP A 24 -10.38 6.35 9.83
C TRP A 24 -9.14 6.61 10.69
N GLN A 25 -8.29 7.51 10.22
CA GLN A 25 -6.87 7.59 10.59
C GLN A 25 -6.63 8.14 12.02
N TYR A 26 -6.99 7.34 13.03
CA TYR A 26 -6.40 7.45 14.37
C TYR A 26 -4.97 6.93 14.30
N THR A 27 -4.02 7.86 14.42
CA THR A 27 -2.59 7.59 14.29
C THR A 27 -1.84 8.01 15.54
N SER A 28 -0.64 7.45 15.72
CA SER A 28 0.37 8.12 16.53
C SER A 28 1.47 8.64 15.63
N ILE A 29 2.13 9.72 16.03
CA ILE A 29 3.35 10.18 15.37
C ILE A 29 4.54 9.63 16.14
N LYS A 30 5.41 8.90 15.44
CA LYS A 30 6.72 8.50 15.95
C LYS A 30 7.81 9.32 15.28
N TYR A 31 8.77 9.71 16.10
CA TYR A 31 9.93 10.44 15.63
C TYR A 31 11.16 9.55 15.56
N GLN A 32 12.00 9.82 14.58
CA GLN A 32 13.35 9.28 14.49
C GLN A 32 14.33 10.45 14.34
N ALA A 33 15.38 10.45 15.15
CA ALA A 33 16.44 11.43 15.04
C ALA A 33 17.14 11.31 13.67
N GLY A 34 17.34 12.44 13.00
CA GLY A 34 18.14 12.50 11.79
C GLY A 34 19.64 12.55 12.07
N PRO A 35 20.46 12.61 11.01
CA PRO A 35 21.90 12.69 11.16
C PRO A 35 22.32 13.92 11.99
N LYS A 36 23.18 13.70 12.99
CA LYS A 36 23.61 14.74 13.93
C LYS A 36 24.14 15.98 13.21
N GLY A 37 23.62 17.15 13.57
CA GLY A 37 24.05 18.45 13.03
C GLY A 37 23.58 18.74 11.59
N LYS A 38 22.70 17.91 11.00
CA LYS A 38 22.13 18.18 9.66
C LYS A 38 20.81 18.95 9.68
N GLY A 39 20.19 19.13 10.84
CA GLY A 39 18.93 19.86 10.98
C GLY A 39 17.73 19.11 10.40
N TYR A 40 17.72 17.79 10.54
CA TYR A 40 16.62 16.93 10.11
C TYR A 40 16.20 15.98 11.22
N ALA A 41 14.90 15.72 11.30
CA ALA A 41 14.30 14.59 11.99
C ALA A 41 13.28 13.95 11.06
N MET A 42 12.83 12.75 11.39
CA MET A 42 11.79 12.09 10.63
C MET A 42 10.56 11.90 11.51
N ALA A 43 9.39 12.21 10.97
CA ALA A 43 8.11 12.10 11.64
C ALA A 43 7.20 11.20 10.82
N TYR A 44 6.94 10.01 11.34
CA TYR A 44 6.16 8.97 10.67
C TYR A 44 4.83 8.77 11.38
N ILE A 45 3.82 8.47 10.57
CA ILE A 45 2.59 7.86 11.05
C ILE A 45 2.94 6.45 11.52
N SER A 46 2.71 6.17 12.80
CA SER A 46 2.92 4.86 13.41
C SER A 46 1.59 4.10 13.49
N THR A 47 1.68 2.82 13.16
CA THR A 47 0.61 1.81 13.26
C THR A 47 0.89 0.83 14.41
N ASP A 48 1.71 1.23 15.38
CA ASP A 48 2.07 0.36 16.50
C ASP A 48 0.93 0.28 17.51
N GLU A 49 0.73 -0.90 18.08
CA GLU A 49 -0.30 -1.18 19.09
C GLU A 49 0.31 -1.45 20.48
N PRO A 50 -0.36 -1.06 21.59
CA PRO A 50 -1.58 -0.27 21.61
C PRO A 50 -1.32 1.19 21.21
N LYS A 51 -2.24 1.79 20.44
CA LYS A 51 -2.12 3.21 20.10
C LYS A 51 -2.21 4.08 21.37
N PRO A 52 -1.36 5.10 21.54
CA PRO A 52 -1.45 6.02 22.67
C PRO A 52 -2.79 6.76 22.63
N GLU A 53 -3.40 6.99 23.78
CA GLU A 53 -4.68 7.70 23.89
C GLU A 53 -4.50 9.22 23.89
N LEU A 54 -5.52 9.95 23.40
CA LEU A 54 -5.60 11.40 23.55
C LEU A 54 -5.93 11.74 25.01
N ASP A 55 -5.06 12.54 25.64
CA ASP A 55 -5.35 13.15 26.94
C ASP A 55 -6.37 14.29 26.78
N TRP A 56 -7.65 13.93 26.88
CA TRP A 56 -8.76 14.88 26.79
C TRP A 56 -8.71 15.97 27.86
N SER A 57 -8.06 15.74 29.01
CA SER A 57 -7.94 16.76 30.05
C SER A 57 -7.08 17.95 29.59
N ALA A 58 -6.15 17.73 28.67
CA ALA A 58 -5.30 18.77 28.11
C ALA A 58 -6.07 19.85 27.33
N PHE A 59 -7.30 19.56 26.86
CA PHE A 59 -8.18 20.55 26.22
C PHE A 59 -8.75 21.60 27.19
N THR A 60 -8.57 21.41 28.50
CA THR A 60 -8.98 22.36 29.54
C THR A 60 -7.81 23.21 30.07
N ALA A 61 -6.58 22.89 29.67
CA ALA A 61 -5.39 23.61 30.12
C ALA A 61 -5.33 25.04 29.56
N THR A 62 -4.58 25.93 30.21
CA THR A 62 -4.25 27.24 29.64
C THR A 62 -2.87 27.19 29.01
N ILE A 63 -2.77 27.61 27.75
CA ILE A 63 -1.51 27.64 27.00
C ILE A 63 -1.31 29.03 26.43
N ARG A 64 -0.14 29.62 26.64
CA ARG A 64 0.22 30.93 26.09
C ARG A 64 0.55 30.79 24.60
N ARG A 65 0.06 31.72 23.78
CA ARG A 65 0.47 31.85 22.39
C ARG A 65 2.00 32.08 22.30
N PRO A 66 2.75 31.23 21.60
CA PRO A 66 4.17 31.47 21.38
C PRO A 66 4.37 32.63 20.40
N THR A 67 5.45 33.38 20.59
CA THR A 67 5.94 34.35 19.61
C THR A 67 6.54 33.64 18.40
N VAL A 68 6.83 34.38 17.33
CA VAL A 68 7.50 33.81 16.14
C VAL A 68 8.88 33.23 16.50
N ALA A 69 9.64 33.92 17.35
CA ALA A 69 10.95 33.46 17.80
C ALA A 69 10.86 32.17 18.62
N GLU A 70 9.92 32.09 19.56
CA GLU A 70 9.66 30.87 20.34
C GLU A 70 9.17 29.73 19.45
N SER A 71 8.33 30.03 18.46
CA SER A 71 7.84 29.04 17.49
C SER A 71 9.00 28.49 16.63
N LYS A 72 9.94 29.35 16.24
CA LYS A 72 11.18 28.94 15.57
C LYS A 72 11.98 27.98 16.45
N GLU A 73 12.16 28.32 17.74
CA GLU A 73 12.85 27.46 18.70
C GLU A 73 12.14 26.12 18.93
N ILE A 74 10.80 26.09 18.93
CA ILE A 74 10.04 24.84 19.00
C ILE A 74 10.37 23.93 17.82
N PHE A 75 10.38 24.45 16.59
CA PHE A 75 10.78 23.66 15.42
C PHE A 75 12.24 23.17 15.52
N GLU A 76 13.16 24.04 15.93
CA GLU A 76 14.56 23.66 16.17
C GLU A 76 14.66 22.50 17.16
N ASN A 77 14.01 22.64 18.31
CA ASN A 77 14.10 21.68 19.39
C ASN A 77 13.44 20.36 19.03
N THR A 78 12.28 20.35 18.35
CA THR A 78 11.65 19.11 17.88
C THR A 78 12.53 18.35 16.90
N VAL A 79 13.32 19.05 16.07
CA VAL A 79 14.26 18.40 15.15
C VAL A 79 15.53 17.92 15.87
N LYS A 80 16.07 18.74 16.79
CA LYS A 80 17.29 18.44 17.54
C LYS A 80 17.09 17.34 18.58
N ASN A 81 15.95 17.39 19.27
CA ASN A 81 15.56 16.56 20.39
C ASN A 81 14.12 16.03 20.15
N PRO A 82 13.92 15.15 19.16
CA PRO A 82 12.59 14.64 18.83
C PRO A 82 11.93 13.95 20.03
N PRO A 83 10.61 14.14 20.23
CA PRO A 83 9.87 13.44 21.27
C PRO A 83 10.04 11.92 21.18
N ALA A 84 10.24 11.27 22.33
CA ALA A 84 10.29 9.82 22.41
C ALA A 84 8.88 9.21 22.47
N GLY A 85 8.75 7.96 22.01
CA GLY A 85 7.49 7.22 22.04
C GLY A 85 6.53 7.59 20.90
N GLY A 86 5.32 7.03 20.96
CA GLY A 86 4.22 7.40 20.07
C GLY A 86 3.46 8.59 20.63
N ILE A 87 3.31 9.65 19.85
CA ILE A 87 2.55 10.85 20.23
C ILE A 87 1.13 10.74 19.65
N PRO A 88 0.06 10.84 20.47
CA PRO A 88 -1.31 10.68 19.99
C PRO A 88 -1.69 11.80 19.00
N TYR A 89 -2.19 11.40 17.83
CA TYR A 89 -2.61 12.32 16.78
C TYR A 89 -3.72 11.71 15.90
N PHE A 90 -4.93 12.21 16.07
CA PHE A 90 -6.01 11.92 15.14
C PHE A 90 -5.82 12.78 13.88
N ASN A 91 -5.82 12.12 12.74
CA ASN A 91 -5.82 12.76 11.43
C ASN A 91 -6.82 11.99 10.57
N GLY A 92 -8.10 12.33 10.59
CA GLY A 92 -9.12 11.51 9.93
C GLY A 92 -10.34 12.31 9.59
N HIS A 93 -11.41 11.68 9.15
CA HIS A 93 -12.68 12.38 8.96
C HIS A 93 -13.50 12.23 10.24
N ALA A 94 -14.00 13.33 10.80
CA ALA A 94 -14.97 13.31 11.88
C ALA A 94 -16.20 14.12 11.47
N GLU A 95 -17.37 13.65 11.87
CA GLU A 95 -18.63 14.37 11.64
C GLU A 95 -19.12 14.89 12.98
N PHE A 96 -19.10 16.22 13.14
CA PHE A 96 -19.64 16.90 14.31
C PHE A 96 -20.98 17.54 13.92
N PRO A 97 -22.12 17.02 14.39
CA PRO A 97 -23.44 17.55 14.07
C PRO A 97 -23.61 19.04 14.36
N SER A 98 -22.85 19.60 15.32
CA SER A 98 -22.89 21.02 15.68
C SER A 98 -22.30 21.96 14.61
N VAL A 99 -21.60 21.41 13.61
CA VAL A 99 -20.80 22.20 12.67
C VAL A 99 -21.06 21.77 11.23
N LYS A 100 -21.31 22.77 10.36
CA LYS A 100 -21.40 22.55 8.92
C LYS A 100 -20.03 22.13 8.35
N PRO A 101 -19.94 21.05 7.54
CA PRO A 101 -18.68 20.64 6.91
C PRO A 101 -18.08 21.72 6.00
N LEU A 102 -16.76 21.70 5.89
CA LEU A 102 -16.05 22.52 4.90
C LEU A 102 -16.42 22.10 3.46
N ASP A 103 -16.43 23.07 2.54
CA ASP A 103 -16.77 22.84 1.14
C ASP A 103 -15.50 22.88 0.26
N PRO A 104 -15.14 21.79 -0.43
CA PRO A 104 -14.01 21.75 -1.37
C PRO A 104 -14.26 22.48 -2.70
N GLY A 105 -15.49 22.96 -2.92
CA GLY A 105 -15.92 23.62 -4.14
C GLY A 105 -16.44 22.65 -5.21
N LYS A 106 -17.21 23.20 -6.17
CA LYS A 106 -17.88 22.42 -7.23
C LYS A 106 -16.90 21.61 -8.09
N ARG A 107 -15.71 22.16 -8.38
CA ARG A 107 -14.73 21.49 -9.24
C ARG A 107 -14.24 20.16 -8.66
N ILE A 108 -13.94 20.12 -7.36
CA ILE A 108 -13.56 18.87 -6.69
C ILE A 108 -14.76 17.93 -6.56
N LYS A 109 -15.93 18.45 -6.16
CA LYS A 109 -17.18 17.66 -6.03
C LYS A 109 -17.59 16.96 -7.32
N ASN A 110 -17.34 17.57 -8.47
CA ASN A 110 -17.65 17.02 -9.79
C ASN A 110 -16.67 15.93 -10.27
N ILE A 111 -15.65 15.58 -9.48
CA ILE A 111 -14.70 14.52 -9.79
C ILE A 111 -14.97 13.32 -8.85
N PRO A 112 -15.75 12.31 -9.26
CA PRO A 112 -16.15 11.21 -8.39
C PRO A 112 -15.00 10.35 -7.87
N THR A 113 -13.89 10.33 -8.61
CA THR A 113 -12.69 9.53 -8.30
C THR A 113 -11.86 10.07 -7.14
N ILE A 114 -12.11 11.30 -6.71
CA ILE A 114 -11.44 11.92 -5.54
C ILE A 114 -12.44 12.20 -4.41
N LYS A 115 -13.46 11.34 -4.27
CA LYS A 115 -14.51 11.50 -3.24
C LYS A 115 -13.99 11.69 -1.82
N ASP A 116 -12.80 11.19 -1.50
CA ASP A 116 -12.22 11.36 -0.17
C ASP A 116 -11.81 12.82 0.09
N LEU A 117 -11.49 13.56 -0.98
CA LEU A 117 -11.29 15.01 -0.93
C LEU A 117 -12.61 15.79 -0.96
N HIS A 118 -13.77 15.10 -1.02
CA HIS A 118 -15.08 15.75 -0.90
C HIS A 118 -15.41 16.07 0.56
N SER A 119 -14.75 15.38 1.50
CA SER A 119 -15.00 15.45 2.94
C SER A 119 -13.87 16.16 3.66
N GLN A 120 -14.23 16.89 4.72
CA GLN A 120 -13.25 17.53 5.60
C GLN A 120 -12.38 16.49 6.32
N TYR A 121 -11.13 16.85 6.58
CA TYR A 121 -10.24 16.14 7.49
C TYR A 121 -10.18 16.88 8.82
N ASP A 122 -9.95 16.15 9.89
CA ASP A 122 -9.88 16.59 11.27
C ASP A 122 -8.54 16.15 11.86
N HIS A 123 -7.91 17.07 12.58
CA HIS A 123 -6.55 16.96 13.06
C HIS A 123 -6.52 17.32 14.55
N ILE A 124 -6.48 16.31 15.41
CA ILE A 124 -6.66 16.45 16.86
C ILE A 124 -5.45 15.88 17.58
N SER A 125 -4.83 16.69 18.43
CA SER A 125 -3.65 16.28 19.19
C SER A 125 -3.65 16.86 20.59
N THR A 126 -2.99 16.17 21.50
CA THR A 126 -2.76 16.60 22.90
C THR A 126 -1.28 16.79 23.22
N GLY A 127 -0.38 16.50 22.27
CA GLY A 127 1.07 16.59 22.44
C GLY A 127 1.75 17.24 21.24
N PRO A 128 3.09 17.33 21.24
CA PRO A 128 3.89 17.89 20.15
C PRO A 128 3.91 16.94 18.95
N SER A 129 2.76 16.62 18.38
CA SER A 129 2.66 15.86 17.15
C SER A 129 2.96 16.76 15.96
N ALA A 130 3.51 16.16 14.91
CA ALA A 130 3.96 16.91 13.74
C ALA A 130 3.44 16.31 12.45
N ASN A 131 3.27 17.18 11.47
CA ASN A 131 3.09 16.80 10.08
C ASN A 131 4.39 17.14 9.33
N ARG A 132 5.00 16.13 8.70
CA ARG A 132 6.22 16.25 7.89
C ARG A 132 6.12 17.36 6.83
N ILE A 133 7.25 17.82 6.33
CA ILE A 133 7.30 18.76 5.20
C ILE A 133 6.69 18.10 3.95
N HIS A 134 5.71 18.75 3.34
CA HIS A 134 5.03 18.31 2.13
C HIS A 134 4.29 19.47 1.44
N CYS A 135 3.71 19.22 0.28
CA CYS A 135 2.70 20.08 -0.34
C CYS A 135 1.43 19.27 -0.62
N GLU A 136 0.36 19.97 -1.00
CA GLU A 136 -0.91 19.33 -1.33
C GLU A 136 -0.80 18.33 -2.48
N ASN A 137 -1.73 17.37 -2.48
CA ASN A 137 -1.89 16.41 -3.56
C ASN A 137 -2.17 17.09 -4.91
N MET A 138 -1.95 16.36 -6.00
CA MET A 138 -2.15 16.84 -7.38
C MET A 138 -1.38 18.12 -7.73
N THR A 139 -0.31 18.42 -7.00
CA THR A 139 0.62 19.50 -7.35
C THR A 139 1.43 19.12 -8.59
N TYR A 140 1.49 20.02 -9.57
CA TYR A 140 2.41 19.97 -10.70
C TYR A 140 3.00 21.35 -11.00
N ARG A 141 3.98 21.41 -11.91
CA ARG A 141 4.68 22.64 -12.27
C ARG A 141 4.75 22.80 -13.78
N VAL A 142 4.43 23.99 -14.28
CA VAL A 142 4.64 24.40 -15.68
C VAL A 142 5.47 25.69 -15.65
N GLY A 143 6.67 25.64 -16.24
CA GLY A 143 7.64 26.74 -16.10
C GLY A 143 7.99 27.00 -14.63
N SER A 144 7.90 28.24 -14.17
CA SER A 144 8.12 28.62 -12.77
C SER A 144 6.86 28.53 -11.89
N THR A 145 5.70 28.23 -12.47
CA THR A 145 4.41 28.30 -11.78
C THR A 145 3.95 26.93 -11.31
N HIS A 146 3.47 26.86 -10.07
CA HIS A 146 2.91 25.65 -9.49
C HIS A 146 1.39 25.69 -9.57
N TYR A 147 0.79 24.54 -9.87
CA TYR A 147 -0.64 24.31 -10.03
C TYR A 147 -1.05 23.09 -9.20
N GLY A 148 -2.35 22.92 -8.99
CA GLY A 148 -2.90 21.83 -8.19
C GLY A 148 -3.73 22.33 -7.02
N PHE A 149 -3.95 21.46 -6.04
CA PHE A 149 -4.82 21.77 -4.92
C PHE A 149 -4.21 22.79 -3.95
N ARG A 150 -5.11 23.55 -3.34
CA ARG A 150 -4.87 24.35 -2.15
C ARG A 150 -5.39 23.60 -0.94
N SER A 151 -5.01 24.00 0.26
CA SER A 151 -5.64 23.55 1.49
C SER A 151 -6.07 24.73 2.33
N PHE A 152 -7.22 24.58 2.96
CA PHE A 152 -7.72 25.46 4.01
C PHE A 152 -7.71 24.67 5.30
N ASN A 153 -7.13 25.21 6.38
CA ASN A 153 -7.07 24.56 7.68
C ASN A 153 -7.44 25.56 8.77
N GLU A 154 -8.45 25.25 9.58
CA GLU A 154 -8.89 26.10 10.69
C GLU A 154 -8.90 25.37 12.02
N VAL A 155 -8.40 26.02 13.06
CA VAL A 155 -8.40 25.49 14.43
C VAL A 155 -9.72 25.87 15.09
N TYR A 156 -10.52 24.87 15.44
CA TYR A 156 -11.87 25.07 15.97
C TYR A 156 -11.99 24.84 17.48
N ALA A 157 -11.11 24.04 18.07
CA ALA A 157 -11.14 23.75 19.51
C ALA A 157 -9.75 23.58 20.13
N GLY A 158 -9.72 23.69 21.46
CA GLY A 158 -8.54 23.55 22.30
C GLY A 158 -7.77 24.85 22.57
N PRO A 159 -6.97 24.88 23.64
CA PRO A 159 -6.15 26.02 24.05
C PRO A 159 -4.81 26.14 23.30
N GLY A 160 -4.40 25.07 22.60
CA GLY A 160 -3.14 24.99 21.87
C GLY A 160 -3.16 25.71 20.52
N PHE A 161 -2.02 25.60 19.83
CA PHE A 161 -1.77 26.28 18.56
C PHE A 161 -1.18 25.32 17.53
N LYS A 162 -1.56 25.47 16.26
CA LYS A 162 -0.86 24.86 15.13
C LYS A 162 0.22 25.81 14.64
N LEU A 163 1.47 25.40 14.76
CA LEU A 163 2.62 26.12 14.26
C LEU A 163 2.88 25.64 12.84
N TRP A 164 2.80 26.54 11.87
CA TRP A 164 3.06 26.25 10.47
C TRP A 164 4.41 26.84 10.09
N LEU A 165 5.33 26.01 9.61
CA LEU A 165 6.50 26.49 8.89
C LEU A 165 6.23 26.33 7.41
N VAL A 166 6.32 27.42 6.65
CA VAL A 166 5.86 27.47 5.26
C VAL A 166 6.92 28.11 4.39
N ILE A 167 7.33 27.42 3.31
CA ILE A 167 8.30 27.96 2.37
C ILE A 167 7.68 29.13 1.59
N SER A 168 8.44 30.22 1.47
CA SER A 168 7.99 31.41 0.75
C SER A 168 7.80 31.11 -0.74
N PRO A 169 6.78 31.69 -1.41
CA PRO A 169 6.43 31.33 -2.78
C PRO A 169 7.59 31.42 -3.79
N HIS A 170 8.43 32.45 -3.68
CA HIS A 170 9.59 32.66 -4.56
C HIS A 170 10.71 31.63 -4.37
N HIS A 171 10.68 30.86 -3.28
CA HIS A 171 11.67 29.83 -2.96
C HIS A 171 11.15 28.40 -3.03
N ILE A 172 9.90 28.17 -3.49
CA ILE A 172 9.38 26.80 -3.64
C ILE A 172 10.29 25.96 -4.55
N THR A 173 10.72 26.51 -5.70
CA THR A 173 11.63 25.81 -6.62
C THR A 173 13.00 25.58 -5.98
N LYS A 174 13.60 26.62 -5.39
CA LYS A 174 14.90 26.52 -4.70
C LYS A 174 14.88 25.44 -3.62
N PHE A 175 13.84 25.42 -2.79
CA PHE A 175 13.64 24.40 -1.76
C PHE A 175 13.51 23.00 -2.36
N ASN A 176 12.68 22.84 -3.40
CA ASN A 176 12.46 21.55 -4.03
C ASN A 176 13.74 20.97 -4.64
N ASP A 177 14.58 21.82 -5.25
CA ASP A 177 15.86 21.43 -5.82
C ASP A 177 16.85 21.02 -4.72
N PHE A 178 17.00 21.86 -3.69
CA PHE A 178 17.78 21.57 -2.48
C PHE A 178 17.38 20.24 -1.83
N PHE A 179 16.09 20.02 -1.63
CA PHE A 179 15.57 18.82 -0.98
C PHE A 179 15.77 17.59 -1.87
N THR A 180 15.56 17.74 -3.18
CA THR A 180 15.77 16.67 -4.16
C THR A 180 17.23 16.25 -4.21
N GLU A 181 18.15 17.21 -4.19
CA GLU A 181 19.59 16.94 -4.16
C GLU A 181 20.03 16.30 -2.84
N THR A 182 19.54 16.79 -1.71
CA THR A 182 19.89 16.31 -0.38
C THR A 182 19.43 14.87 -0.17
N PHE A 183 18.19 14.56 -0.50
CA PHE A 183 17.56 13.26 -0.21
C PHE A 183 17.53 12.32 -1.43
N LYS A 184 18.15 12.72 -2.54
CA LYS A 184 18.17 12.00 -3.84
C LYS A 184 16.77 11.53 -4.21
N CYS A 185 15.85 12.49 -4.27
CA CYS A 185 14.44 12.22 -4.54
C CYS A 185 14.23 11.76 -5.98
N GLY A 186 13.19 10.93 -6.19
CA GLY A 186 12.71 10.62 -7.53
C GLY A 186 11.91 11.77 -8.14
N THR A 187 11.26 11.55 -9.28
CA THR A 187 10.50 12.58 -10.00
C THR A 187 9.02 12.67 -9.59
N CYS A 188 8.62 11.99 -8.51
CA CYS A 188 7.25 12.01 -8.01
C CYS A 188 6.85 13.44 -7.56
N GLY A 189 5.62 13.86 -7.83
CA GLY A 189 5.08 15.14 -7.35
C GLY A 189 5.07 15.22 -5.82
N GLN A 190 4.81 14.09 -5.15
CA GLN A 190 4.80 13.96 -3.69
C GLN A 190 6.14 13.52 -3.09
N ARG A 191 7.24 13.63 -3.85
CA ARG A 191 8.58 13.15 -3.44
C ARG A 191 9.10 13.68 -2.11
N VAL A 192 8.75 14.93 -1.76
CA VAL A 192 9.14 15.57 -0.49
C VAL A 192 8.44 14.89 0.68
N GLY A 193 7.10 14.81 0.62
CA GLY A 193 6.29 14.16 1.65
C GLY A 193 6.61 12.68 1.86
N HIS A 194 7.02 11.97 0.81
CA HIS A 194 7.46 10.57 0.92
C HIS A 194 8.69 10.35 1.81
N LYS A 195 9.54 11.37 2.00
CA LYS A 195 10.71 11.26 2.89
C LYS A 195 10.37 11.37 4.36
N SER A 196 9.17 11.84 4.70
CA SER A 196 8.70 12.00 6.08
C SER A 196 9.64 12.85 6.95
N VAL A 197 10.24 13.89 6.36
CA VAL A 197 11.23 14.74 7.02
C VAL A 197 10.57 15.93 7.72
N LEU A 198 11.08 16.28 8.89
CA LEU A 198 10.97 17.60 9.48
C LEU A 198 12.30 18.32 9.33
N ILE A 199 12.24 19.58 8.90
CA ILE A 199 13.41 20.42 8.70
C ILE A 199 13.48 21.51 9.77
N ALA A 200 14.68 21.73 10.31
CA ALA A 200 14.92 22.81 11.25
C ALA A 200 14.99 24.17 10.52
N PRO A 201 14.45 25.25 11.10
CA PRO A 201 14.57 26.61 10.56
C PRO A 201 16.01 27.04 10.23
N SER A 202 16.97 26.71 11.08
CA SER A 202 18.41 26.97 10.94
C SER A 202 19.01 26.26 9.74
N ARG A 203 18.42 25.13 9.33
CA ARG A 203 18.80 24.45 8.11
C ARG A 203 18.32 25.21 6.88
N LEU A 204 17.13 25.81 6.93
CA LEU A 204 16.61 26.67 5.86
C LEU A 204 17.39 27.99 5.78
N ASP A 205 17.68 28.61 6.93
CA ASP A 205 18.51 29.83 7.01
C ASP A 205 19.88 29.59 6.35
N LYS A 206 20.52 28.46 6.66
CA LYS A 206 21.83 28.09 6.10
C LYS A 206 21.81 27.88 4.58
N GLU A 207 20.70 27.42 4.04
CA GLU A 207 20.51 27.20 2.60
C GLU A 207 19.90 28.44 1.91
N GLU A 208 19.75 29.54 2.67
CA GLU A 208 19.19 30.81 2.22
C GLU A 208 17.78 30.62 1.61
N ILE A 209 16.96 29.77 2.24
CA ILE A 209 15.59 29.50 1.82
C ILE A 209 14.65 30.25 2.76
N ASP A 210 14.04 31.31 2.26
CA ASP A 210 13.01 32.06 2.98
C ASP A 210 11.77 31.21 3.31
N TYR A 211 11.32 31.33 4.55
CA TYR A 211 10.10 30.73 5.08
C TYR A 211 9.41 31.70 6.04
N THR A 212 8.13 31.45 6.32
CA THR A 212 7.40 32.09 7.41
C THR A 212 7.02 31.06 8.46
N ILE A 213 6.80 31.54 9.69
CA ILE A 213 6.20 30.74 10.76
C ILE A 213 4.89 31.41 11.19
N GLU A 214 3.79 30.68 11.05
CA GLU A 214 2.45 31.15 11.38
C GLU A 214 1.90 30.38 12.58
N VAL A 215 1.33 31.10 13.55
CA VAL A 215 0.80 30.55 14.79
C VAL A 215 -0.72 30.62 14.74
N ILE A 216 -1.37 29.48 14.53
CA ILE A 216 -2.82 29.39 14.29
C ILE A 216 -3.49 28.81 15.54
N GLY A 217 -4.34 29.59 16.21
CA GLY A 217 -5.12 29.16 17.36
C GLY A 217 -6.63 29.11 17.07
N ARG A 218 -7.42 28.79 18.09
CA ARG A 218 -8.89 28.72 17.97
C ARG A 218 -9.49 29.98 17.34
N GLY A 219 -10.35 29.79 16.33
CA GLY A 219 -10.96 30.90 15.58
C GLY A 219 -10.02 31.53 14.54
N GLU A 220 -8.94 30.83 14.18
CA GLU A 220 -8.04 31.21 13.11
C GLU A 220 -7.86 30.08 12.10
N ALA A 221 -7.53 30.48 10.88
CA ALA A 221 -7.24 29.57 9.78
C ALA A 221 -5.97 29.96 9.03
N PHE A 222 -5.43 28.99 8.30
CA PHE A 222 -4.33 29.13 7.36
C PHE A 222 -4.70 28.51 6.02
N ARG A 223 -4.11 29.05 4.94
CA ARG A 223 -4.31 28.53 3.58
C ARG A 223 -2.96 28.31 2.90
N THR A 224 -2.82 27.19 2.21
CA THR A 224 -1.63 26.88 1.42
C THR A 224 -1.85 27.25 -0.05
N LEU A 225 -0.77 27.64 -0.74
CA LEU A 225 -0.76 27.82 -2.18
C LEU A 225 -0.38 26.50 -2.89
N PRO A 226 -0.72 26.34 -4.19
CA PRO A 226 -0.31 25.17 -4.95
C PRO A 226 1.22 24.96 -4.90
N GLY A 227 1.63 23.74 -4.59
CA GLY A 227 3.04 23.35 -4.45
C GLY A 227 3.81 23.96 -3.28
N GLN A 228 3.17 24.76 -2.43
CA GLN A 228 3.82 25.38 -1.29
C GLN A 228 4.16 24.35 -0.22
N GLN A 229 5.46 24.16 -0.01
CA GLN A 229 5.97 23.21 0.97
C GLN A 229 5.76 23.76 2.38
N HIS A 230 5.23 22.91 3.27
CA HIS A 230 4.91 23.29 4.62
C HIS A 230 5.01 22.08 5.58
N GLN A 231 5.30 22.35 6.84
CA GLN A 231 5.29 21.38 7.94
C GLN A 231 4.59 21.99 9.14
N ILE A 232 4.07 21.13 10.03
CA ILE A 232 3.23 21.56 11.14
C ILE A 232 3.74 20.91 12.43
N ILE A 233 3.76 21.68 13.52
CA ILE A 233 3.85 21.15 14.89
C ILE A 233 2.62 21.62 15.66
N ASN A 234 1.91 20.71 16.31
CA ASN A 234 0.84 21.05 17.24
C ASN A 234 1.48 21.40 18.60
N TYR A 235 1.32 22.64 19.04
CA TYR A 235 1.82 23.13 20.33
C TYR A 235 0.66 23.16 21.34
N GLY A 236 0.57 22.10 22.14
CA GLY A 236 -0.53 21.90 23.08
C GLY A 236 -1.76 21.26 22.46
N ALA A 237 -2.80 21.08 23.29
CA ALA A 237 -4.04 20.44 22.87
C ALA A 237 -4.82 21.33 21.89
N CYS A 238 -5.01 20.86 20.66
CA CYS A 238 -5.80 21.59 19.67
C CYS A 238 -6.45 20.63 18.68
N ALA A 239 -7.54 21.10 18.09
CA ALA A 239 -8.29 20.43 17.06
C ALA A 239 -8.51 21.39 15.88
N ALA A 240 -8.16 20.93 14.68
CA ALA A 240 -8.39 21.67 13.46
C ALA A 240 -9.07 20.80 12.42
N ARG A 241 -9.78 21.45 11.50
CA ARG A 241 -10.34 20.80 10.32
C ARG A 241 -9.75 21.39 9.06
N SER A 242 -9.62 20.59 8.01
CA SER A 242 -9.09 21.00 6.73
C SER A 242 -9.85 20.45 5.55
N ILE A 243 -9.72 21.12 4.41
CA ILE A 243 -10.25 20.67 3.13
C ILE A 243 -9.31 21.10 2.01
N ASN A 244 -9.13 20.23 1.01
CA ASN A 244 -8.52 20.63 -0.24
C ASN A 244 -9.55 21.35 -1.12
N TYR A 245 -9.13 22.39 -1.82
CA TYR A 245 -10.03 23.13 -2.72
C TYR A 245 -9.30 23.63 -3.97
N LEU A 246 -10.12 24.00 -4.97
CA LEU A 246 -9.72 24.73 -6.18
C LEU A 246 -10.63 25.96 -6.31
N HIS A 247 -10.06 27.09 -6.73
CA HIS A 247 -10.87 28.19 -7.24
C HIS A 247 -11.45 27.84 -8.61
N GLU A 248 -12.54 28.52 -9.00
CA GLU A 248 -13.16 28.29 -10.31
C GLU A 248 -12.16 28.58 -11.44
N ASP A 249 -11.36 29.64 -11.29
CA ASP A 249 -10.35 30.10 -12.28
C ASP A 249 -8.99 29.38 -12.19
N ASP A 250 -8.78 28.45 -11.25
CA ASP A 250 -7.48 27.75 -11.14
C ASP A 250 -7.27 26.83 -12.37
N MET A 251 -6.14 26.94 -13.06
CA MET A 251 -5.79 25.91 -14.06
C MET A 251 -5.53 24.57 -13.36
N PHE A 252 -6.16 23.51 -13.84
CA PHE A 252 -6.04 22.17 -13.26
C PHE A 252 -6.05 21.12 -14.36
N GLU A 253 -4.84 20.68 -14.72
CA GLU A 253 -4.51 19.72 -15.78
C GLU A 253 -3.85 18.50 -15.10
N PRO A 254 -4.66 17.57 -14.56
CA PRO A 254 -4.15 16.45 -13.77
C PRO A 254 -3.24 15.48 -14.56
N GLU A 255 -3.26 15.52 -15.90
CA GLU A 255 -2.32 14.81 -16.78
C GLU A 255 -0.86 15.25 -16.59
N ASN A 256 -0.63 16.49 -16.15
CA ASN A 256 0.71 17.03 -15.90
C ASN A 256 1.29 16.57 -14.55
N VAL A 257 0.50 15.88 -13.72
CA VAL A 257 0.96 15.36 -12.44
C VAL A 257 1.87 14.16 -12.66
N THR A 258 2.96 14.10 -11.89
CA THR A 258 3.76 12.87 -11.75
C THR A 258 3.44 12.21 -10.42
N TYR A 259 3.18 10.90 -10.43
CA TYR A 259 2.80 10.15 -9.22
C TYR A 259 3.51 8.81 -9.16
N CYS A 260 3.54 8.18 -7.98
CA CYS A 260 4.07 6.82 -7.81
C CYS A 260 3.07 5.93 -7.06
N CYS A 261 3.35 4.63 -7.00
CA CYS A 261 2.49 3.65 -6.31
C CYS A 261 2.37 3.85 -4.78
N GLN A 262 3.13 4.79 -4.19
CA GLN A 262 3.05 5.16 -2.77
C GLN A 262 2.20 6.42 -2.52
N CYS A 263 1.68 7.06 -3.57
CA CYS A 263 0.81 8.23 -3.44
C CYS A 263 -0.61 7.84 -3.01
N GLY A 264 -1.30 8.72 -2.29
CA GLY A 264 -2.67 8.48 -1.82
C GLY A 264 -3.75 8.50 -2.91
N LEU A 265 -3.47 9.09 -4.09
CA LEU A 265 -4.45 9.30 -5.16
C LEU A 265 -4.16 8.50 -6.45
N VAL A 266 -3.47 7.37 -6.35
CA VAL A 266 -3.04 6.54 -7.50
C VAL A 266 -4.16 6.28 -8.50
N GLN A 267 -5.35 5.86 -8.02
CA GLN A 267 -6.48 5.52 -8.89
C GLN A 267 -6.99 6.72 -9.70
N TYR A 268 -6.91 7.93 -9.13
CA TYR A 268 -7.32 9.13 -9.85
C TYR A 268 -6.25 9.54 -10.87
N CYS A 269 -4.98 9.54 -10.47
CA CYS A 269 -3.87 9.84 -11.35
C CYS A 269 -3.84 8.93 -12.59
N GLU A 270 -4.09 7.62 -12.41
CA GLU A 270 -4.20 6.66 -13.51
C GLU A 270 -5.30 7.05 -14.51
N LYS A 271 -6.46 7.48 -14.02
CA LYS A 271 -7.60 7.87 -14.86
C LYS A 271 -7.44 9.23 -15.52
N SER A 272 -6.65 10.11 -14.92
CA SER A 272 -6.43 11.48 -15.41
C SER A 272 -5.31 11.58 -16.44
N GLY A 273 -4.69 10.46 -16.84
CA GLY A 273 -3.53 10.46 -17.74
C GLY A 273 -2.25 11.00 -17.10
N ALA A 274 -2.19 11.06 -15.76
CA ALA A 274 -0.99 11.48 -15.05
C ALA A 274 0.17 10.50 -15.31
N THR A 275 1.41 10.98 -15.19
CA THR A 275 2.59 10.17 -15.48
C THR A 275 3.01 9.34 -14.26
N LEU A 276 2.98 8.01 -14.38
CA LEU A 276 3.52 7.10 -13.38
C LEU A 276 5.05 7.13 -13.37
N VAL A 277 5.64 7.35 -12.20
CA VAL A 277 7.08 7.36 -11.98
C VAL A 277 7.48 6.39 -10.87
N LYS A 278 8.77 6.06 -10.81
CA LYS A 278 9.31 5.17 -9.77
C LYS A 278 9.15 5.83 -8.38
N PRO A 279 8.79 5.06 -7.34
CA PRO A 279 8.72 5.60 -5.99
C PRO A 279 10.10 6.08 -5.53
N PRO A 280 10.19 7.15 -4.70
CA PRO A 280 11.44 7.57 -4.10
C PRO A 280 12.04 6.45 -3.25
N ARG A 281 13.37 6.28 -3.27
CA ARG A 281 14.04 5.35 -2.34
C ARG A 281 13.82 5.82 -0.91
N THR A 282 13.37 4.93 -0.03
CA THR A 282 13.05 5.24 1.37
C THR A 282 14.26 5.19 2.32
N SER A 283 15.40 4.63 1.90
CA SER A 283 16.60 4.52 2.74
C SER A 283 17.56 5.72 2.58
N LEU A 284 17.96 6.29 3.71
CA LEU A 284 19.24 7.01 3.86
C LEU A 284 20.37 5.95 3.88
N GLU A 285 20.62 5.27 2.76
CA GLU A 285 21.80 4.42 2.64
C GLU A 285 23.04 5.31 2.48
N SER A 286 24.03 5.07 3.35
CA SER A 286 25.40 5.58 3.22
C SER A 286 25.91 5.39 1.78
N PRO A 287 26.69 6.35 1.23
CA PRO A 287 27.21 6.22 -0.11
C PRO A 287 28.02 4.92 -0.24
N LYS A 288 27.62 4.05 -1.16
CA LYS A 288 28.45 2.90 -1.56
C LYS A 288 29.80 3.44 -2.04
N PRO A 289 30.92 2.79 -1.70
CA PRO A 289 32.25 3.26 -2.07
C PRO A 289 32.31 3.43 -3.58
N VAL A 290 32.69 4.65 -3.99
CA VAL A 290 32.90 5.04 -5.38
C VAL A 290 33.97 4.11 -5.95
N LYS A 291 33.59 3.22 -6.88
CA LYS A 291 34.57 2.49 -7.68
C LYS A 291 35.27 3.50 -8.58
N ARG A 292 36.58 3.60 -8.38
CA ARG A 292 37.53 4.45 -9.09
C ARG A 292 37.27 4.47 -10.60
N HIS A 293 37.35 5.68 -11.15
CA HIS A 293 37.44 5.96 -12.58
C HIS A 293 38.41 5.01 -13.29
N ARG A 294 37.97 4.46 -14.42
CA ARG A 294 38.86 4.16 -15.54
C ARG A 294 38.43 5.02 -16.73
N SER A 295 39.41 5.69 -17.29
CA SER A 295 39.35 6.70 -18.34
C SER A 295 39.28 6.09 -19.75
N HIS A 296 38.68 6.87 -20.66
CA HIS A 296 38.67 6.78 -22.14
C HIS A 296 37.85 5.61 -22.73
N SER A 297 37.04 5.78 -23.77
CA SER A 297 37.19 6.62 -24.97
C SER A 297 35.85 7.11 -25.56
N LEU A 298 35.98 8.05 -26.50
CA LEU A 298 34.92 8.65 -27.31
C LEU A 298 34.19 7.64 -28.23
N HIS A 299 32.88 7.89 -28.39
CA HIS A 299 31.98 7.64 -29.53
C HIS A 299 30.87 6.54 -29.50
N LYS A 300 29.67 7.04 -29.87
CA LYS A 300 28.46 6.47 -30.51
C LYS A 300 27.31 5.90 -29.64
N PRO A 301 26.05 6.02 -30.10
CA PRO A 301 24.88 6.35 -29.28
C PRO A 301 24.36 5.20 -28.39
N ALA A 302 23.83 5.57 -27.22
CA ALA A 302 23.59 4.69 -26.08
C ALA A 302 22.34 3.78 -26.16
N THR A 303 21.58 3.79 -27.25
CA THR A 303 20.30 3.08 -27.34
C THR A 303 20.44 1.58 -27.58
N THR A 304 21.52 1.09 -28.20
CA THR A 304 21.73 -0.35 -28.47
C THR A 304 22.34 -1.11 -27.29
N ARG A 305 23.09 -0.46 -26.39
CA ARG A 305 23.83 -1.16 -25.31
C ARG A 305 22.94 -1.59 -24.12
N ALA A 306 21.93 -0.79 -23.78
CA ALA A 306 21.00 -1.08 -22.68
C ALA A 306 20.03 -2.25 -22.98
N CYS A 307 19.63 -2.40 -24.24
CA CYS A 307 18.82 -3.53 -24.71
C CYS A 307 19.61 -4.85 -24.63
N THR A 308 20.91 -4.83 -24.96
CA THR A 308 21.79 -6.00 -24.90
C THR A 308 22.08 -6.44 -23.46
N GLU A 309 22.25 -5.50 -22.52
CA GLU A 309 22.50 -5.82 -21.11
C GLU A 309 21.26 -6.42 -20.41
N THR A 310 20.06 -5.90 -20.69
CA THR A 310 18.80 -6.46 -20.17
C THR A 310 18.56 -7.87 -20.73
N ALA A 311 18.76 -8.06 -22.04
CA ALA A 311 18.66 -9.37 -22.67
C ALA A 311 19.70 -10.38 -22.13
N LYS A 312 20.91 -9.92 -21.82
CA LYS A 312 21.95 -10.75 -21.19
C LYS A 312 21.53 -11.19 -19.79
N ARG A 313 21.03 -10.27 -18.95
CA ARG A 313 20.55 -10.57 -17.60
C ARG A 313 19.34 -11.51 -17.60
N ILE A 314 18.42 -11.35 -18.57
CA ILE A 314 17.30 -12.29 -18.76
C ILE A 314 17.84 -13.69 -19.05
N ARG A 315 18.79 -13.83 -20.00
CA ARG A 315 19.40 -15.13 -20.31
C ARG A 315 20.14 -15.75 -19.13
N GLU A 316 20.90 -14.96 -18.38
CA GLU A 316 21.58 -15.45 -17.16
C GLU A 316 20.59 -15.97 -16.13
N CYS A 317 19.47 -15.27 -15.92
CA CYS A 317 18.40 -15.72 -15.02
C CYS A 317 17.67 -16.97 -15.52
N ILE A 318 17.41 -17.07 -16.81
CA ILE A 318 16.83 -18.26 -17.44
C ILE A 318 17.75 -19.46 -17.22
N ASN A 319 19.04 -19.34 -17.57
CA ASN A 319 20.01 -20.42 -17.41
C ASN A 319 20.11 -20.87 -15.95
N LYS A 320 20.15 -19.92 -15.02
CA LYS A 320 20.19 -20.22 -13.58
C LYS A 320 18.93 -20.95 -13.12
N THR A 321 17.77 -20.57 -13.64
CA THR A 321 16.50 -21.23 -13.30
C THR A 321 16.44 -22.64 -13.87
N GLN A 322 16.82 -22.83 -15.14
CA GLN A 322 16.88 -24.15 -15.79
C GLN A 322 17.91 -25.09 -15.17
N THR A 323 18.96 -24.55 -14.53
CA THR A 323 19.91 -25.38 -13.77
C THR A 323 19.25 -26.02 -12.53
N VAL A 324 18.24 -25.34 -11.96
CA VAL A 324 17.60 -25.73 -10.70
C VAL A 324 16.30 -26.49 -10.96
N ASP A 325 15.53 -26.07 -11.95
CA ASP A 325 14.36 -26.75 -12.45
C ASP A 325 14.47 -26.89 -13.98
N PRO A 326 15.08 -27.99 -14.45
CA PRO A 326 15.25 -28.26 -15.88
C PRO A 326 13.92 -28.34 -16.66
N LEU A 327 12.81 -28.64 -15.97
CA LEU A 327 11.50 -28.80 -16.57
C LEU A 327 10.70 -27.49 -16.58
N CYS A 328 11.22 -26.40 -16.02
CA CYS A 328 10.58 -25.09 -16.00
C CYS A 328 10.22 -24.64 -17.41
N ASN A 329 8.94 -24.35 -17.65
CA ASN A 329 8.47 -23.85 -18.91
C ASN A 329 8.66 -22.33 -19.01
N ILE A 330 9.53 -21.90 -19.92
CA ILE A 330 9.82 -20.48 -20.15
C ILE A 330 8.71 -19.90 -21.03
N PRO A 331 7.98 -18.86 -20.58
CA PRO A 331 6.95 -18.24 -21.39
C PRO A 331 7.58 -17.50 -22.57
N ASP A 332 6.86 -17.37 -23.68
CA ASP A 332 7.26 -16.45 -24.75
C ASP A 332 7.01 -15.02 -24.29
N PHE A 333 8.04 -14.18 -24.33
CA PHE A 333 8.00 -12.78 -23.91
C PHE A 333 8.35 -11.79 -25.02
N GLY A 334 8.51 -12.27 -26.26
CA GLY A 334 8.90 -11.48 -27.42
C GLY A 334 10.24 -10.74 -27.25
N LYS A 335 10.58 -9.86 -28.22
CA LYS A 335 11.76 -8.96 -28.12
C LYS A 335 11.52 -7.75 -27.19
N SER A 336 10.51 -7.81 -26.32
CA SER A 336 10.11 -6.69 -25.47
C SER A 336 11.10 -6.47 -24.32
N ASN A 337 11.18 -5.24 -23.81
CA ASN A 337 11.95 -4.85 -22.61
C ASN A 337 11.31 -5.44 -21.32
N MET A 338 11.09 -6.75 -21.26
CA MET A 338 10.47 -7.41 -20.13
C MET A 338 11.34 -7.29 -18.89
N ALA A 339 10.73 -6.87 -17.77
CA ALA A 339 11.43 -6.84 -16.51
C ALA A 339 11.74 -8.27 -16.03
N VAL A 340 13.01 -8.52 -15.72
CA VAL A 340 13.53 -9.84 -15.29
C VAL A 340 12.69 -10.45 -14.16
N ASP A 341 12.22 -9.63 -13.23
CA ASP A 341 11.44 -10.12 -12.08
C ASP A 341 10.02 -10.55 -12.45
N ILE A 342 9.39 -9.94 -13.47
CA ILE A 342 8.09 -10.37 -14.00
C ILE A 342 8.23 -11.76 -14.64
N LEU A 343 9.27 -11.94 -15.45
CA LEU A 343 9.58 -13.22 -16.08
C LEU A 343 9.84 -14.31 -15.03
N LEU A 344 10.63 -14.02 -14.00
CA LEU A 344 10.89 -14.97 -12.90
C LEU A 344 9.62 -15.33 -12.12
N MET A 345 8.71 -14.38 -11.90
CA MET A 345 7.40 -14.67 -11.29
C MET A 345 6.57 -15.63 -12.15
N ALA A 346 6.49 -15.40 -13.46
CA ALA A 346 5.77 -16.29 -14.36
C ALA A 346 6.42 -17.68 -14.44
N MET A 347 7.76 -17.74 -14.57
CA MET A 347 8.52 -18.99 -14.55
C MET A 347 8.32 -19.78 -13.25
N SER A 348 8.22 -19.10 -12.10
CA SER A 348 7.96 -19.79 -10.83
C SER A 348 6.61 -20.50 -10.79
N ILE A 349 5.58 -19.97 -11.47
CA ILE A 349 4.27 -20.59 -11.60
C ILE A 349 4.31 -21.72 -12.63
N ARG A 350 5.11 -21.56 -13.69
CA ARG A 350 5.31 -22.51 -14.80
C ARG A 350 6.43 -23.52 -14.53
N SER A 351 6.64 -23.88 -13.26
CA SER A 351 7.74 -24.71 -12.79
C SER A 351 7.26 -26.11 -12.38
N LYS A 352 8.15 -27.11 -12.41
CA LYS A 352 7.89 -28.45 -11.83
C LYS A 352 7.60 -28.35 -10.35
N VAL A 353 8.26 -27.42 -9.68
CA VAL A 353 8.09 -27.13 -8.25
C VAL A 353 6.67 -26.68 -7.94
N ALA A 354 6.08 -25.81 -8.76
CA ALA A 354 4.69 -25.40 -8.60
C ALA A 354 3.73 -26.56 -8.88
N MET A 355 4.07 -27.45 -9.83
CA MET A 355 3.31 -28.67 -10.08
C MET A 355 3.38 -29.65 -8.90
N ASP A 356 4.55 -29.82 -8.28
CA ASP A 356 4.73 -30.67 -7.11
C ASP A 356 4.00 -30.11 -5.88
N GLN A 357 3.94 -28.78 -5.76
CA GLN A 357 3.06 -28.13 -4.77
C GLN A 357 1.60 -28.50 -5.02
N LEU A 358 1.09 -28.41 -6.25
CA LEU A 358 -0.28 -28.81 -6.58
C LEU A 358 -0.56 -30.28 -6.23
N CYS A 359 0.35 -31.19 -6.56
CA CYS A 359 0.24 -32.61 -6.20
C CYS A 359 0.23 -32.82 -4.69
N THR A 360 1.07 -32.09 -3.96
CA THR A 360 1.13 -32.14 -2.49
C THR A 360 -0.19 -31.66 -1.87
N LEU A 361 -0.71 -30.51 -2.34
CA LEU A 361 -2.00 -29.98 -1.91
C LEU A 361 -3.14 -30.98 -2.17
N THR A 362 -3.16 -31.60 -3.34
CA THR A 362 -4.18 -32.59 -3.73
C THR A 362 -4.09 -33.85 -2.89
N ARG A 363 -2.88 -34.38 -2.67
CA ARG A 363 -2.66 -35.55 -1.83
C ARG A 363 -3.07 -35.31 -0.38
N GLU A 364 -2.69 -34.17 0.20
CA GLU A 364 -3.11 -33.79 1.55
C GLU A 364 -4.65 -33.71 1.64
N LEU A 365 -5.30 -33.11 0.64
CA LEU A 365 -6.76 -32.94 0.62
C LEU A 365 -7.49 -34.28 0.55
N LEU A 366 -7.09 -35.15 -0.37
CA LEU A 366 -7.78 -36.43 -0.59
C LEU A 366 -7.55 -37.41 0.57
N ARG A 367 -6.38 -37.39 1.21
CA ARG A 367 -6.12 -38.17 2.43
C ARG A 367 -6.93 -37.68 3.63
N GLN A 368 -7.08 -36.37 3.79
CA GLN A 368 -7.96 -35.80 4.82
C GLN A 368 -9.40 -36.29 4.64
N ARG A 369 -9.90 -36.40 3.41
CA ARG A 369 -11.24 -36.96 3.13
C ARG A 369 -11.38 -38.44 3.48
N GLN A 370 -10.40 -39.25 3.11
CA GLN A 370 -10.43 -40.70 3.34
C GLN A 370 -10.33 -41.06 4.82
N SER A 371 -9.56 -40.30 5.60
CA SER A 371 -9.31 -40.60 7.03
C SER A 371 -10.46 -40.22 7.96
N GLY A 372 -11.49 -39.51 7.49
CA GLY A 372 -12.60 -39.02 8.34
C GLY A 372 -12.16 -38.06 9.46
N THR A 373 -10.87 -37.71 9.53
CA THR A 373 -10.32 -36.81 10.54
C THR A 373 -10.67 -35.37 10.17
N GLY A 374 -11.73 -34.86 10.80
CA GLY A 374 -12.02 -33.43 10.93
C GLY A 374 -12.01 -32.69 9.59
N ASP A 375 -13.07 -32.87 8.82
CA ASP A 375 -13.31 -32.14 7.59
C ASP A 375 -13.25 -30.63 7.89
N MET A 376 -12.14 -29.96 7.56
CA MET A 376 -12.05 -28.50 7.56
C MET A 376 -13.07 -27.88 6.56
N ALA A 377 -13.64 -28.71 5.68
CA ALA A 377 -14.74 -28.39 4.77
C ALA A 377 -16.11 -28.97 5.21
N GLY A 378 -16.21 -29.58 6.40
CA GLY A 378 -17.45 -30.15 6.95
C GLY A 378 -18.42 -29.09 7.49
N ASP A 379 -17.92 -27.92 7.88
CA ASP A 379 -18.74 -26.75 8.27
C ASP A 379 -19.32 -26.01 7.04
N MET A 380 -19.24 -26.60 5.84
CA MET A 380 -19.75 -25.95 4.63
C MET A 380 -21.27 -25.97 4.47
N ASP A 381 -21.98 -26.81 5.24
CA ASP A 381 -23.40 -27.16 5.03
C ASP A 381 -24.37 -26.69 6.14
N ALA A 382 -23.94 -25.77 7.03
CA ALA A 382 -24.85 -25.13 7.97
C ALA A 382 -25.72 -24.10 7.24
N ASN A 383 -26.92 -24.51 6.82
CA ASN A 383 -27.92 -23.78 6.02
C ASN A 383 -28.43 -22.43 6.58
N ASN A 384 -27.78 -21.84 7.59
CA ASN A 384 -28.16 -20.55 8.19
C ASN A 384 -26.97 -19.65 8.56
N GLU A 385 -25.74 -19.99 8.18
CA GLU A 385 -24.55 -19.20 8.55
C GLU A 385 -24.15 -18.19 7.45
N ASP A 386 -23.89 -16.93 7.83
CA ASP A 386 -23.41 -15.91 6.89
C ASP A 386 -22.06 -16.34 6.27
N ILE A 387 -21.93 -16.19 4.95
CA ILE A 387 -20.74 -16.60 4.18
C ILE A 387 -19.45 -15.93 4.71
N ILE A 388 -19.55 -14.71 5.26
CA ILE A 388 -18.41 -14.02 5.87
C ILE A 388 -17.98 -14.70 7.17
N ASP A 389 -18.92 -15.07 8.05
CA ASP A 389 -18.66 -15.80 9.29
C ASP A 389 -17.89 -17.10 9.04
N LYS A 390 -18.32 -17.83 8.01
CA LYS A 390 -17.70 -19.08 7.58
C LYS A 390 -16.22 -18.89 7.20
N HIS A 391 -15.91 -17.87 6.40
CA HIS A 391 -14.52 -17.57 6.02
C HIS A 391 -13.68 -17.05 7.20
N VAL A 392 -14.29 -16.31 8.13
CA VAL A 392 -13.61 -15.82 9.33
C VAL A 392 -13.23 -16.96 10.28
N ARG A 393 -14.15 -17.89 10.58
CA ARG A 393 -13.84 -19.07 11.41
C ARG A 393 -12.73 -19.93 10.82
N PHE A 394 -12.74 -20.09 9.51
CA PHE A 394 -11.75 -20.91 8.81
C PHE A 394 -10.33 -20.35 8.94
N LEU A 395 -10.17 -19.03 8.79
CA LEU A 395 -8.89 -18.35 8.96
C LEU A 395 -8.36 -18.46 10.41
N GLN A 396 -9.23 -18.55 11.42
CA GLN A 396 -8.81 -18.78 12.81
C GLN A 396 -8.33 -20.21 13.07
N ARG A 397 -8.97 -21.21 12.46
CA ARG A 397 -8.64 -22.63 12.67
C ARG A 397 -7.37 -23.07 11.95
N ALA A 398 -6.89 -22.33 10.96
CA ALA A 398 -5.79 -22.72 10.09
C ALA A 398 -4.39 -22.61 10.71
N LEU A 399 -4.19 -23.20 11.90
CA LEU A 399 -2.91 -23.25 12.64
C LEU A 399 -2.09 -24.53 12.37
N SER A 400 -2.13 -25.04 11.13
CA SER A 400 -1.36 -26.21 10.70
C SER A 400 -0.13 -25.79 9.87
N GLU A 401 1.01 -26.48 10.04
CA GLU A 401 2.21 -26.25 9.22
C GLU A 401 2.11 -26.83 7.79
N SER A 402 1.07 -27.59 7.47
CA SER A 402 0.94 -28.31 6.20
C SER A 402 0.78 -27.37 5.00
N ALA A 403 1.10 -27.87 3.79
CA ALA A 403 0.96 -27.06 2.58
C ALA A 403 -0.52 -26.72 2.33
N LEU A 404 -1.42 -27.68 2.54
CA LEU A 404 -2.86 -27.50 2.37
C LEU A 404 -3.42 -26.47 3.35
N ALA A 405 -2.96 -26.41 4.60
CA ALA A 405 -3.40 -25.39 5.55
C ALA A 405 -2.96 -23.98 5.13
N LYS A 406 -1.73 -23.82 4.65
CA LYS A 406 -1.23 -22.52 4.13
C LYS A 406 -2.00 -22.09 2.88
N TYR A 407 -2.26 -23.01 1.96
CA TYR A 407 -3.08 -22.73 0.78
C TYR A 407 -4.50 -22.37 1.17
N SER A 408 -5.06 -23.09 2.14
CA SER A 408 -6.39 -22.86 2.69
C SER A 408 -6.54 -21.45 3.24
N VAL A 409 -5.57 -20.93 4.02
CA VAL A 409 -5.55 -19.53 4.44
C VAL A 409 -5.59 -18.58 3.24
N ARG A 410 -4.71 -18.80 2.26
CA ARG A 410 -4.64 -17.97 1.04
C ARG A 410 -5.98 -17.97 0.27
N ARG A 411 -6.61 -19.12 0.18
CA ARG A 411 -7.92 -19.28 -0.46
C ARG A 411 -9.02 -18.57 0.31
N ALA A 412 -9.07 -18.73 1.63
CA ALA A 412 -10.05 -18.06 2.47
C ALA A 412 -9.91 -16.53 2.41
N GLN A 413 -8.68 -16.00 2.32
CA GLN A 413 -8.43 -14.58 2.06
C GLN A 413 -9.06 -14.13 0.73
N VAL A 414 -8.87 -14.89 -0.36
CA VAL A 414 -9.46 -14.59 -1.68
C VAL A 414 -10.99 -14.64 -1.64
N CYS A 415 -11.56 -15.67 -1.04
CA CYS A 415 -13.02 -15.82 -0.93
C CYS A 415 -13.63 -14.71 -0.08
N LEU A 416 -13.04 -14.41 1.07
CA LEU A 416 -13.46 -13.29 1.92
C LEU A 416 -13.44 -11.97 1.15
N ALA A 417 -12.33 -11.65 0.46
CA ALA A 417 -12.22 -10.43 -0.31
C ALA A 417 -13.26 -10.34 -1.45
N ARG A 418 -13.49 -11.43 -2.19
CA ARG A 418 -14.53 -11.49 -3.25
C ARG A 418 -15.92 -11.25 -2.69
N GLU A 419 -16.26 -11.90 -1.59
CA GLU A 419 -17.58 -11.80 -0.99
C GLU A 419 -17.85 -10.40 -0.44
N VAL A 420 -16.85 -9.80 0.20
CA VAL A 420 -16.91 -8.42 0.69
C VAL A 420 -17.05 -7.43 -0.46
N ASP A 421 -16.27 -7.61 -1.53
CA ASP A 421 -16.33 -6.72 -2.68
C ASP A 421 -17.62 -6.93 -3.52
N ARG A 422 -18.19 -8.15 -3.54
CA ARG A 422 -19.50 -8.47 -4.14
C ARG A 422 -20.65 -7.79 -3.39
N LYS A 423 -20.77 -8.01 -2.07
CA LYS A 423 -21.79 -7.37 -1.22
C LYS A 423 -21.70 -5.84 -1.32
N LYS A 424 -20.47 -5.28 -1.36
CA LYS A 424 -20.22 -3.86 -1.62
C LYS A 424 -20.81 -3.39 -2.96
N GLY A 425 -20.64 -4.17 -4.03
CA GLY A 425 -21.16 -3.86 -5.36
C GLY A 425 -22.68 -3.92 -5.44
N GLU A 426 -23.31 -4.93 -4.83
CA GLU A 426 -24.77 -5.10 -4.75
C GLU A 426 -25.45 -3.97 -3.98
N ASP A 427 -24.80 -3.47 -2.92
CA ASP A 427 -25.29 -2.32 -2.15
C ASP A 427 -25.11 -0.96 -2.88
N GLY A 428 -24.53 -0.94 -4.09
CA GLY A 428 -24.20 0.29 -4.82
C GLY A 428 -23.13 1.15 -4.15
N ARG A 429 -22.34 0.55 -3.24
CA ARG A 429 -21.38 1.27 -2.39
C ARG A 429 -19.97 1.17 -2.96
N SER A 430 -19.20 2.24 -2.86
CA SER A 430 -17.78 2.22 -3.25
C SER A 430 -16.83 1.82 -2.11
N ARG A 431 -17.34 1.48 -0.92
CA ARG A 431 -16.59 0.88 0.22
C ARG A 431 -17.49 -0.17 0.91
N ALA A 432 -16.90 -1.24 1.45
CA ALA A 432 -17.64 -2.19 2.28
C ALA A 432 -18.08 -1.46 3.55
N SER A 433 -19.32 -1.67 4.02
CA SER A 433 -19.71 -1.14 5.32
C SER A 433 -18.82 -1.80 6.39
N SER A 434 -18.15 -0.98 7.21
CA SER A 434 -17.32 -1.46 8.32
C SER A 434 -18.13 -2.30 9.33
N THR A 435 -19.46 -2.26 9.28
CA THR A 435 -20.34 -2.91 10.25
C THR A 435 -20.47 -4.44 10.14
N ASN A 436 -20.39 -5.06 8.95
CA ASN A 436 -20.60 -6.52 8.84
C ASN A 436 -19.32 -7.35 9.00
N VAL A 437 -18.22 -7.00 8.34
CA VAL A 437 -16.98 -7.81 8.37
C VAL A 437 -16.20 -7.62 9.67
N HIS A 438 -16.08 -6.39 10.17
CA HIS A 438 -15.42 -6.13 11.45
C HIS A 438 -16.29 -6.59 12.63
N GLY A 439 -17.63 -6.45 12.53
CA GLY A 439 -18.56 -7.03 13.49
C GLY A 439 -18.45 -8.56 13.55
N CYS A 440 -18.37 -9.21 12.39
CA CYS A 440 -18.12 -10.65 12.27
C CYS A 440 -16.75 -11.05 12.85
N ALA A 441 -15.68 -10.37 12.45
CA ALA A 441 -14.33 -10.61 12.96
C ALA A 441 -14.25 -10.44 14.48
N LYS A 442 -14.87 -9.40 15.04
CA LYS A 442 -14.96 -9.17 16.49
C LYS A 442 -15.78 -10.26 17.20
N ARG A 443 -16.95 -10.62 16.66
CA ARG A 443 -17.80 -11.71 17.19
C ARG A 443 -17.05 -13.04 17.25
N LEU A 444 -16.26 -13.33 16.23
CA LEU A 444 -15.54 -14.59 16.12
C LEU A 444 -14.16 -14.54 16.78
N GLY A 445 -13.63 -13.36 17.13
CA GLY A 445 -12.33 -13.18 17.77
C GLY A 445 -11.15 -13.18 16.80
N MET A 446 -11.37 -12.84 15.53
CA MET A 446 -10.31 -12.71 14.52
C MET A 446 -9.61 -11.36 14.66
N ARG A 447 -8.28 -11.40 14.73
CA ARG A 447 -7.41 -10.22 14.65
C ARG A 447 -6.94 -10.01 13.21
N ASN A 448 -6.61 -8.78 12.83
CA ASN A 448 -6.02 -8.42 11.53
C ASN A 448 -6.90 -8.78 10.31
N VAL A 449 -8.22 -8.62 10.40
CA VAL A 449 -9.13 -8.92 9.27
C VAL A 449 -8.77 -8.11 8.01
N ASP A 450 -8.30 -6.87 8.18
CA ASP A 450 -7.86 -6.01 7.08
C ASP A 450 -6.62 -6.52 6.36
N TYR A 451 -5.68 -7.12 7.09
CA TYR A 451 -4.55 -7.83 6.48
C TYR A 451 -5.04 -8.98 5.59
N HIS A 452 -5.99 -9.78 6.08
CA HIS A 452 -6.56 -10.89 5.29
C HIS A 452 -7.31 -10.40 4.05
N LEU A 453 -8.04 -9.29 4.15
CA LEU A 453 -8.70 -8.64 3.02
C LEU A 453 -7.69 -8.09 2.00
N GLN A 454 -6.63 -7.45 2.46
CA GLN A 454 -5.57 -6.91 1.60
C GLN A 454 -4.85 -8.03 0.84
N GLU A 455 -4.48 -9.11 1.53
CA GLU A 455 -3.89 -10.29 0.91
C GLU A 455 -4.84 -10.92 -0.11
N GLY A 456 -6.12 -11.07 0.24
CA GLY A 456 -7.15 -11.59 -0.67
C GLY A 456 -7.26 -10.78 -1.96
N ARG A 457 -7.36 -9.45 -1.86
CA ARG A 457 -7.42 -8.53 -3.01
C ARG A 457 -6.14 -8.57 -3.84
N LYS A 458 -4.97 -8.71 -3.20
CA LYS A 458 -3.70 -8.89 -3.90
C LYS A 458 -3.72 -10.16 -4.75
N TRP A 459 -4.15 -11.28 -4.19
CA TRP A 459 -4.22 -12.55 -4.93
C TRP A 459 -5.27 -12.51 -6.05
N ILE A 460 -6.40 -11.85 -5.84
CA ILE A 460 -7.39 -11.58 -6.89
C ILE A 460 -6.76 -10.81 -8.05
N ALA A 461 -6.01 -9.74 -7.76
CA ALA A 461 -5.35 -8.94 -8.79
C ALA A 461 -4.27 -9.75 -9.55
N VAL A 462 -3.43 -10.50 -8.83
CA VAL A 462 -2.36 -11.33 -9.42
C VAL A 462 -2.96 -12.41 -10.33
N CYS A 463 -4.00 -13.12 -9.88
CA CYS A 463 -4.65 -14.14 -10.70
C CYS A 463 -5.48 -13.56 -11.85
N GLY A 464 -6.03 -12.35 -11.70
CA GLY A 464 -6.86 -11.69 -12.72
C GLY A 464 -7.99 -12.61 -13.20
N HIS A 465 -8.15 -12.75 -14.51
CA HIS A 465 -9.11 -13.68 -15.12
C HIS A 465 -8.65 -15.15 -15.10
N HIS A 466 -7.41 -15.42 -14.70
CA HIS A 466 -6.82 -16.76 -14.65
C HIS A 466 -7.07 -17.42 -13.28
N ASN A 467 -8.34 -17.72 -12.97
CA ASN A 467 -8.79 -18.20 -11.65
C ASN A 467 -8.06 -19.45 -11.11
N GLY A 468 -7.44 -20.25 -11.98
CA GLY A 468 -6.68 -21.44 -11.61
C GLY A 468 -5.20 -21.22 -11.27
N LEU A 469 -4.68 -19.98 -11.29
CA LEU A 469 -3.25 -19.74 -10.98
C LEU A 469 -2.92 -19.85 -9.49
N LEU A 470 -3.87 -19.59 -8.60
CA LEU A 470 -3.63 -19.47 -7.15
C LEU A 470 -2.88 -20.67 -6.52
N PRO A 471 -3.19 -21.94 -6.85
CA PRO A 471 -2.50 -23.11 -6.30
C PRO A 471 -1.03 -23.23 -6.72
N PHE A 472 -0.66 -22.64 -7.85
CA PHE A 472 0.71 -22.68 -8.39
C PHE A 472 1.60 -21.56 -7.86
N ILE A 473 1.03 -20.55 -7.21
CA ILE A 473 1.82 -19.54 -6.51
C ILE A 473 2.45 -20.21 -5.28
N LEU A 474 3.78 -20.23 -5.21
CA LEU A 474 4.50 -20.95 -4.15
C LEU A 474 4.14 -20.43 -2.74
N LEU A 475 4.03 -21.34 -1.77
CA LEU A 475 3.61 -21.06 -0.38
C LEU A 475 4.77 -20.74 0.56
N GLY A 476 6.03 -20.91 0.13
CA GLY A 476 7.24 -20.56 0.89
C GLY A 476 8.28 -21.70 0.96
N SER A 477 9.46 -21.39 1.52
CA SER A 477 10.69 -22.22 1.49
C SER A 477 10.59 -23.63 2.06
N LYS A 478 9.64 -23.90 2.98
CA LYS A 478 9.48 -25.22 3.61
C LYS A 478 8.79 -26.27 2.73
N VAL A 479 7.97 -25.86 1.75
CA VAL A 479 7.23 -26.80 0.88
C VAL A 479 8.08 -27.25 -0.31
N SER A 480 9.13 -26.51 -0.65
CA SER A 480 9.85 -26.66 -1.92
C SER A 480 11.36 -26.88 -1.77
N GLY A 481 11.87 -27.12 -0.55
CA GLY A 481 13.31 -27.03 -0.28
C GLY A 481 13.79 -25.58 -0.34
N ALA A 482 14.56 -25.15 0.66
CA ALA A 482 14.94 -23.74 0.81
C ALA A 482 15.73 -23.20 -0.42
N GLU A 483 16.51 -24.04 -1.10
CA GLU A 483 17.27 -23.65 -2.29
C GLU A 483 16.37 -23.28 -3.47
N VAL A 484 15.30 -24.03 -3.73
CA VAL A 484 14.51 -23.86 -4.96
C VAL A 484 13.69 -22.57 -4.95
N VAL A 485 13.17 -22.17 -3.79
CA VAL A 485 12.48 -20.87 -3.61
C VAL A 485 13.45 -19.69 -3.77
N THR A 486 14.72 -19.86 -3.35
CA THR A 486 15.75 -18.83 -3.56
C THR A 486 16.19 -18.70 -5.02
N CYS A 487 16.06 -19.77 -5.82
CA CYS A 487 16.50 -19.81 -7.21
C CYS A 487 15.62 -19.01 -8.17
N PHE A 488 14.30 -18.97 -7.98
CA PHE A 488 13.43 -18.03 -8.71
C PHE A 488 13.55 -16.59 -8.17
N GLY A 489 14.10 -16.42 -6.95
CA GLY A 489 14.29 -15.12 -6.31
C GLY A 489 12.98 -14.38 -5.98
N VAL A 490 11.83 -15.02 -6.11
CA VAL A 490 10.51 -14.42 -5.93
C VAL A 490 10.20 -14.33 -4.43
N SER A 491 10.50 -13.18 -3.82
CA SER A 491 10.10 -12.90 -2.44
C SER A 491 8.66 -12.38 -2.38
N THR A 492 8.01 -12.47 -1.21
CA THR A 492 6.69 -11.88 -0.93
C THR A 492 6.61 -10.41 -1.36
N LYS A 493 7.66 -9.63 -1.08
CA LYS A 493 7.80 -8.21 -1.47
C LYS A 493 7.72 -7.97 -2.99
N ARG A 494 8.03 -8.96 -3.83
CA ARG A 494 7.97 -8.81 -5.30
C ARG A 494 6.53 -8.89 -5.82
N TRP A 495 5.66 -9.68 -5.17
CA TRP A 495 4.23 -9.75 -5.52
C TRP A 495 3.51 -8.44 -5.18
N ASP A 496 3.94 -7.73 -4.12
CA ASP A 496 3.35 -6.45 -3.73
C ASP A 496 3.63 -5.34 -4.76
N ALA A 497 4.75 -5.44 -5.50
CA ALA A 497 5.15 -4.49 -6.53
C ALA A 497 4.47 -4.70 -7.90
N LEU A 498 3.65 -5.75 -8.06
CA LEU A 498 3.02 -6.10 -9.33
C LEU A 498 1.69 -5.34 -9.52
N ARG A 499 1.72 -4.16 -10.16
CA ARG A 499 0.56 -3.29 -10.43
C ARG A 499 0.67 -2.63 -11.81
N GLY A 500 -0.44 -2.11 -12.34
CA GLY A 500 -0.49 -1.40 -13.63
C GLY A 500 0.10 -2.21 -14.79
N ASP A 501 0.89 -1.57 -15.64
CA ASP A 501 1.54 -2.18 -16.81
C ASP A 501 2.36 -3.44 -16.49
N ARG A 502 2.93 -3.51 -15.28
CA ARG A 502 3.69 -4.70 -14.84
C ARG A 502 2.77 -5.89 -14.63
N LEU A 503 1.58 -5.66 -14.07
CA LEU A 503 0.57 -6.69 -13.88
C LEU A 503 0.01 -7.14 -15.23
N GLN A 504 -0.24 -6.21 -16.15
CA GLN A 504 -0.66 -6.55 -17.52
C GLN A 504 0.40 -7.36 -18.26
N ALA A 505 1.67 -6.94 -18.20
CA ALA A 505 2.79 -7.68 -18.79
C ALA A 505 2.94 -9.07 -18.17
N PHE A 506 2.67 -9.22 -16.86
CA PHE A 506 2.63 -10.52 -16.20
C PHE A 506 1.47 -11.39 -16.71
N HIS A 507 0.25 -10.85 -16.86
CA HIS A 507 -0.89 -11.60 -17.40
C HIS A 507 -0.69 -12.04 -18.85
N GLN A 508 -0.01 -11.24 -19.68
CA GLN A 508 0.35 -11.61 -21.05
C GLN A 508 1.20 -12.89 -21.13
N LEU A 509 2.00 -13.18 -20.10
CA LEU A 509 2.79 -14.41 -20.00
C LEU A 509 1.95 -15.66 -19.72
N PHE A 510 0.62 -15.53 -19.61
CA PHE A 510 -0.31 -16.63 -19.40
C PHE A 510 -1.34 -16.79 -20.53
N CYS A 511 -1.14 -16.12 -21.67
CA CYS A 511 -2.06 -16.17 -22.81
C CYS A 511 -1.78 -17.31 -23.82
N ASP A 512 -0.84 -18.20 -23.54
CA ASP A 512 -0.42 -19.29 -24.41
C ASP A 512 -1.12 -20.64 -24.10
N PRO A 513 -1.06 -21.64 -25.02
CA PRO A 513 -1.73 -22.93 -24.83
C PRO A 513 -1.29 -23.72 -23.59
N PHE A 514 -0.02 -23.61 -23.19
CA PHE A 514 0.47 -24.30 -21.98
C PHE A 514 -0.20 -23.71 -20.72
N SER A 515 -0.28 -22.38 -20.64
CA SER A 515 -0.94 -21.70 -19.52
C SER A 515 -2.41 -22.06 -19.38
N LYS A 516 -3.13 -22.26 -20.49
CA LYS A 516 -4.53 -22.70 -20.44
C LYS A 516 -4.68 -24.03 -19.70
N ARG A 517 -3.85 -25.03 -20.03
CA ARG A 517 -3.82 -26.33 -19.34
C ARG A 517 -3.42 -26.21 -17.87
N LEU A 518 -2.45 -25.35 -17.57
CA LEU A 518 -2.02 -25.08 -16.20
C LEU A 518 -3.17 -24.48 -15.37
N ILE A 519 -3.89 -23.50 -15.92
CA ILE A 519 -5.05 -22.88 -15.29
C ILE A 519 -6.18 -23.90 -15.09
N GLU A 520 -6.41 -24.80 -16.04
CA GLU A 520 -7.40 -25.89 -15.92
C GLU A 520 -7.05 -26.85 -14.78
N ALA A 521 -5.78 -27.29 -14.67
CA ALA A 521 -5.34 -28.15 -13.57
C ALA A 521 -5.52 -27.49 -12.20
N GLY A 522 -5.23 -26.19 -12.08
CA GLY A 522 -5.44 -25.45 -10.84
C GLY A 522 -6.92 -25.26 -10.49
N LYS A 523 -7.79 -25.06 -11.50
CA LYS A 523 -9.25 -25.06 -11.32
C LYS A 523 -9.73 -26.43 -10.84
N LEU A 524 -9.23 -27.51 -11.43
CA LEU A 524 -9.61 -28.87 -11.03
C LEU A 524 -9.29 -29.12 -9.55
N PHE A 525 -8.13 -28.69 -9.05
CA PHE A 525 -7.83 -28.75 -7.62
C PHE A 525 -8.82 -27.94 -6.77
N GLN A 526 -9.17 -26.72 -7.21
CA GLN A 526 -10.16 -25.91 -6.51
C GLN A 526 -11.55 -26.59 -6.50
N ASP A 527 -11.92 -27.28 -7.58
CA ASP A 527 -13.17 -28.03 -7.69
C ASP A 527 -13.16 -29.27 -6.79
N PHE A 528 -12.02 -29.97 -6.69
CA PHE A 528 -11.84 -30.98 -5.65
C PHE A 528 -12.06 -30.36 -4.30
N LEU A 529 -11.36 -29.27 -3.94
CA LEU A 529 -11.48 -28.62 -2.63
C LEU A 529 -12.91 -28.18 -2.29
N ASP A 530 -13.69 -27.75 -3.28
CA ASP A 530 -15.11 -27.39 -3.14
C ASP A 530 -16.08 -28.57 -3.20
N LYS A 531 -15.59 -29.81 -3.33
CA LYS A 531 -16.40 -31.02 -3.53
C LYS A 531 -17.27 -30.94 -4.80
N ARG A 532 -16.91 -30.09 -5.77
CA ARG A 532 -17.55 -29.97 -7.09
C ARG A 532 -17.05 -31.02 -8.08
N ALA A 533 -15.93 -31.66 -7.78
CA ALA A 533 -15.40 -32.81 -8.50
C ALA A 533 -15.04 -33.94 -7.53
N GLN A 534 -15.15 -35.18 -8.00
CA GLN A 534 -14.70 -36.37 -7.28
C GLN A 534 -13.49 -36.98 -8.00
N PRO A 535 -12.43 -37.35 -7.26
CA PRO A 535 -11.28 -37.98 -7.87
C PRO A 535 -11.60 -39.40 -8.34
N THR A 536 -10.84 -39.90 -9.31
CA THR A 536 -10.83 -41.33 -9.66
C THR A 536 -10.31 -42.17 -8.49
N VAL A 537 -10.66 -43.45 -8.44
CA VAL A 537 -10.21 -44.37 -7.38
C VAL A 537 -8.68 -44.51 -7.35
N GLU A 538 -8.04 -44.44 -8.52
CA GLU A 538 -6.59 -44.58 -8.73
C GLU A 538 -5.80 -43.26 -8.56
N TRP A 539 -6.37 -42.26 -7.87
CA TRP A 539 -5.78 -40.93 -7.79
C TRP A 539 -4.35 -40.92 -7.22
N GLU A 540 -4.00 -41.82 -6.29
CA GLU A 540 -2.64 -41.91 -5.75
C GLU A 540 -1.62 -42.33 -6.81
N LYS A 541 -1.99 -43.29 -7.65
CA LYS A 541 -1.17 -43.74 -8.78
C LYS A 541 -0.97 -42.60 -9.78
N ILE A 542 -2.05 -41.91 -10.13
CA ILE A 542 -2.00 -40.77 -11.06
C ILE A 542 -1.09 -39.66 -10.52
N LEU A 543 -1.20 -39.29 -9.23
CA LEU A 543 -0.32 -38.27 -8.65
C LEU A 543 1.17 -38.69 -8.61
N ASN A 544 1.46 -39.98 -8.51
CA ASN A 544 2.83 -40.48 -8.63
C ASN A 544 3.33 -40.40 -10.08
N GLU A 545 2.49 -40.72 -11.06
CA GLU A 545 2.79 -40.56 -12.49
C GLU A 545 3.07 -39.09 -12.86
N VAL A 546 2.30 -38.15 -12.30
CA VAL A 546 2.55 -36.70 -12.45
C VAL A 546 3.94 -36.31 -11.94
N GLY A 547 4.35 -36.90 -10.81
CA GLY A 547 5.66 -36.69 -10.19
C GLY A 547 6.81 -37.16 -11.08
N CYS A 548 6.62 -38.31 -11.76
CA CYS A 548 7.61 -38.98 -12.60
C CYS A 548 7.58 -38.58 -14.08
N ALA A 549 6.65 -37.71 -14.49
CA ALA A 549 6.49 -37.34 -15.89
C ALA A 549 7.76 -36.64 -16.44
N PRO A 550 8.13 -36.90 -17.70
CA PRO A 550 9.38 -36.43 -18.30
C PRO A 550 9.39 -34.92 -18.56
N ASP A 551 8.23 -34.27 -18.58
CA ASP A 551 8.06 -32.84 -18.82
C ASP A 551 6.76 -32.31 -18.21
N LEU A 552 6.62 -30.99 -18.12
CA LEU A 552 5.45 -30.33 -17.53
C LEU A 552 4.14 -30.54 -18.29
N VAL A 553 4.18 -30.70 -19.62
CA VAL A 553 2.98 -30.96 -20.41
C VAL A 553 2.44 -32.35 -20.09
N SER A 554 3.33 -33.33 -19.98
CA SER A 554 3.03 -34.69 -19.54
C SER A 554 2.51 -34.69 -18.10
N SER A 555 3.16 -33.97 -17.16
CA SER A 555 2.67 -33.80 -15.79
C SER A 555 1.24 -33.25 -15.74
N LEU A 556 0.95 -32.18 -16.48
CA LEU A 556 -0.39 -31.60 -16.54
C LEU A 556 -1.39 -32.57 -17.14
N THR A 557 -1.01 -33.29 -18.20
CA THR A 557 -1.88 -34.26 -18.88
C THR A 557 -2.26 -35.40 -17.94
N SER A 558 -1.30 -35.97 -17.22
CA SER A 558 -1.57 -36.99 -16.19
C SER A 558 -2.43 -36.44 -15.06
N TYR A 559 -2.17 -35.22 -14.60
CA TYR A 559 -2.94 -34.61 -13.52
C TYR A 559 -4.42 -34.43 -13.88
N MET A 560 -4.71 -34.11 -15.14
CA MET A 560 -6.10 -33.99 -15.62
C MET A 560 -6.85 -35.33 -15.67
N GLN A 561 -6.18 -36.48 -15.53
CA GLN A 561 -6.82 -37.80 -15.42
C GLN A 561 -7.38 -38.08 -14.02
N LEU A 562 -7.18 -37.16 -13.06
CA LEU A 562 -7.73 -37.28 -11.72
C LEU A 562 -9.27 -37.23 -11.70
N ILE A 563 -9.92 -36.76 -12.76
CA ILE A 563 -11.37 -36.87 -12.93
C ILE A 563 -11.71 -37.99 -13.90
N PRO A 564 -12.81 -38.73 -13.68
CA PRO A 564 -13.33 -39.67 -14.67
C PRO A 564 -13.62 -38.91 -15.98
N ARG A 565 -13.29 -39.51 -17.12
CA ARG A 565 -13.79 -38.99 -18.39
C ARG A 565 -15.31 -39.15 -18.38
N ALA A 566 -16.03 -38.07 -18.68
CA ALA A 566 -17.43 -38.20 -19.04
C ALA A 566 -17.47 -38.94 -20.38
N ASP A 567 -18.08 -40.12 -20.40
CA ASP A 567 -18.36 -40.86 -21.63
C ASP A 567 -19.37 -40.12 -22.52
#